data_AF-A0A929GE37-F1
#
_entry.id   AF-A0A929GE37-F1
#
_cell.length_a   1.000
_cell.length_b   1.000
_cell.length_c   1.000
_cell.angle_alpha   90.00
_cell.angle_beta   90.00
_cell.angle_gamma   90.00
#
_symmetry.space_group_name_H-M   'P 1'
#
loop_
_entity.id
_entity.type
_entity.pdbx_description
1 polymer ?
#
loop_
_entity_poly.entity_id
_entity_poly.type
_entity_poly.pdbx_seq_one_letter_code
_entity_poly.pdbx_strand_id
1 'polypeptide(L)' 'VYFDIVANAFLYRMVRSLVGTLLLVGTGELSPAGFEEILRSADRSRAGQVAPAHGLCLMKVNY' A
#
# COMPACT_ATOMS: atom_id res chain seq x y z
N VAL A 1 -0.32 -11.28 -9.69
CA VAL A 1 -1.27 -10.55 -8.82
C VAL A 1 -1.18 -9.08 -9.17
N TYR A 2 -2.31 -8.39 -9.32
CA TYR A 2 -2.35 -6.94 -9.51
C TYR A 2 -3.16 -6.30 -8.36
N PHE A 3 -2.81 -5.06 -8.01
CA PHE A 3 -3.50 -4.28 -6.99
C PHE A 3 -4.15 -3.07 -7.66
N ASP A 4 -5.48 -3.05 -7.71
CA ASP A 4 -6.24 -1.90 -8.19
C ASP A 4 -6.65 -1.03 -7.01
N ILE A 5 -6.17 0.21 -6.97
CA ILE A 5 -6.40 1.16 -5.89
C ILE A 5 -6.98 2.44 -6.49
N VAL A 6 -8.16 2.83 -6.00
CA VAL A 6 -8.88 4.04 -6.43
C VAL A 6 -9.07 4.95 -5.22
N ALA A 7 -8.75 6.24 -5.38
CA ALA A 7 -8.99 7.27 -4.38
C ALA A 7 -9.25 8.61 -5.07
N ASN A 8 -9.78 9.57 -4.31
CA ASN A 8 -9.93 10.96 -4.76
C ASN A 8 -8.57 11.68 -4.90
N ALA A 9 -7.60 11.35 -4.05
CA ALA A 9 -6.24 11.83 -4.11
C ALA A 9 -5.30 10.84 -3.41
N PHE A 10 -4.00 10.93 -3.70
CA PHE A 10 -2.96 10.11 -3.07
C PHE A 10 -1.84 11.00 -2.53
N LEU A 11 -1.32 10.64 -1.34
CA LEU A 11 -0.10 11.26 -0.81
C LEU A 11 1.14 10.76 -1.56
N TYR A 12 2.25 11.50 -1.43
CA TYR A 12 3.54 11.07 -1.97
C TYR A 12 3.91 9.66 -1.47
N ARG A 13 4.19 8.76 -2.42
CA ARG A 13 4.51 7.33 -2.19
C ARG A 13 3.41 6.47 -1.55
N MET A 14 2.20 7.00 -1.34
CA MET A 14 1.10 6.29 -0.64
C MET A 14 0.82 4.91 -1.21
N VAL A 15 0.53 4.82 -2.51
CA VAL A 15 0.17 3.57 -3.20
C VAL A 15 1.29 2.53 -3.05
N ARG A 16 2.54 2.91 -3.31
CA ARG A 16 3.70 2.01 -3.24
C ARG A 16 3.99 1.55 -1.81
N SER A 17 3.74 2.40 -0.82
CA SER A 17 3.88 2.04 0.60
C SER A 17 2.79 1.06 1.04
N LEU A 18 1.56 1.27 0.58
CA LEU A 18 0.42 0.41 0.88
C LEU A 18 0.61 -0.98 0.28
N VAL A 19 0.95 -1.06 -1.00
CA VAL A 19 1.26 -2.33 -1.69
C VAL A 19 2.43 -3.04 -1.02
N GLY A 20 3.52 -2.33 -0.69
CA GLY A 20 4.65 -2.93 0.01
C GLY A 20 4.30 -3.55 1.36
N THR A 21 3.35 -2.97 2.09
CA THR A 21 2.87 -3.53 3.36
C THR A 21 1.91 -4.70 3.14
N LEU A 22 1.04 -4.61 2.12
CA LEU A 22 0.15 -5.73 1.73
C LEU A 22 0.92 -6.95 1.25
N LEU A 23 2.09 -6.77 0.64
CA LEU A 23 2.95 -7.90 0.26
C LEU A 23 3.40 -8.71 1.47
N LEU A 24 3.72 -8.07 2.61
CA LEU A 24 4.05 -8.76 3.86
C LEU A 24 2.87 -9.59 4.38
N VAL A 25 1.64 -9.12 4.15
CA VAL A 25 0.43 -9.90 4.47
C VAL A 25 0.32 -11.12 3.55
N GLY A 26 0.58 -10.92 2.26
CA GLY A 26 0.57 -12.01 1.27
C GLY A 26 1.65 -13.08 1.50
N THR A 27 2.82 -12.71 2.07
CA THR A 27 3.88 -13.66 2.43
C THR A 27 3.70 -14.30 3.80
N GLY A 28 2.72 -13.83 4.60
CA GLY A 28 2.46 -14.32 5.95
C GLY A 28 3.38 -13.73 7.03
N GLU A 29 4.26 -12.80 6.68
CA GLU A 29 5.13 -12.07 7.61
C GLU A 29 4.36 -11.06 8.47
N LEU A 30 3.20 -10.61 7.98
CA LEU A 30 2.30 -9.69 8.68
C LEU A 30 0.88 -10.25 8.69
N SER A 31 0.21 -10.24 9.84
CA SER A 31 -1.20 -10.64 9.90
C SER A 31 -2.11 -9.54 9.31
N PRO A 32 -3.30 -9.89 8.78
CA PRO A 32 -4.28 -8.89 8.33
C PRO A 32 -4.66 -7.90 9.45
N ALA A 33 -4.79 -8.38 10.69
CA ALA A 33 -5.03 -7.53 11.86
C ALA A 33 -3.85 -6.57 12.13
N GLY A 34 -2.61 -7.05 12.00
CA GLY A 34 -1.42 -6.22 12.13
C GLY A 34 -1.34 -5.12 11.06
N PHE A 35 -1.75 -5.42 9.82
CA PHE A 35 -1.89 -4.41 8.78
C PHE A 35 -2.92 -3.33 9.15
N GLU A 36 -4.07 -3.73 9.69
CA GLU A 36 -5.10 -2.79 10.15
C GLU A 36 -4.56 -1.89 11.27
N GLU A 37 -3.82 -2.43 12.23
CA GLU A 37 -3.19 -1.65 13.30
C GLU A 37 -2.18 -0.62 12.76
N ILE A 38 -1.36 -1.01 11.78
CA ILE A 38 -0.40 -0.10 11.11
C ILE A 38 -1.15 1.03 10.40
N LEU A 39 -2.25 0.70 9.71
CA LEU A 39 -3.05 1.69 9.00
C LEU A 39 -3.69 2.68 9.98
N ARG A 40 -4.22 2.18 11.10
CA ARG A 40 -4.84 3.00 12.15
C ARG A 40 -3.82 3.87 12.89
N SER A 41 -2.58 3.43 13.03
CA SER A 41 -1.56 4.20 13.75
C SER A 41 -1.08 5.43 12.97
N ALA A 42 -1.37 5.53 11.67
CA ALA A 42 -0.91 6.60 10.78
C ALA A 42 0.62 6.84 10.85
N ASP A 43 1.37 5.80 11.23
CA ASP A 43 2.81 5.88 11.49
C ASP A 43 3.56 5.18 10.37
N ARG A 44 4.26 5.98 9.56
CA ARG A 44 5.02 5.48 8.42
C ARG A 44 6.13 4.51 8.83
N SER A 45 6.70 4.65 10.02
CA SER A 45 7.81 3.78 10.47
C SER A 45 7.38 2.32 10.63
N ARG A 46 6.09 2.08 10.88
CA ARG A 46 5.49 0.75 11.05
C ARG A 46 5.07 0.10 9.72
N ALA A 47 4.99 0.87 8.64
CA ALA A 47 4.61 0.36 7.32
C ALA A 47 5.80 -0.31 6.62
N GLY A 48 5.49 -1.27 5.75
CA GLY A 48 6.47 -2.05 5.00
C GLY A 48 7.35 -1.20 4.07
N GLN A 49 8.31 -1.89 3.44
CA GLN A 49 9.20 -1.29 2.45
C GLN A 49 8.38 -0.74 1.27
N VAL A 50 8.79 0.41 0.73
CA VAL A 50 8.12 0.99 -0.45
C VAL A 50 8.33 0.06 -1.65
N ALA A 51 7.24 -0.44 -2.25
CA ALA A 51 7.31 -1.26 -3.45
C ALA A 51 8.05 -0.54 -4.59
N PRO A 52 8.73 -1.23 -5.53
CA PRO A 52 9.43 -0.60 -6.65
C PRO A 52 8.52 0.29 -7.52
N ALA A 53 9.10 1.33 -8.15
CA ALA A 53 8.32 2.31 -8.92
C ALA A 53 7.81 1.76 -10.26
N HIS A 54 8.59 0.90 -10.91
CA HIS A 54 8.31 0.37 -12.25
C HIS A 54 7.07 -0.55 -12.30
N GLY A 55 6.54 -0.97 -11.15
CA GLY A 55 5.30 -1.75 -11.07
C GLY A 55 4.03 -0.91 -10.90
N LEU A 56 4.13 0.42 -10.75
CA LEU A 56 2.99 1.31 -10.60
C LEU A 56 2.62 1.93 -11.94
N CYS A 57 1.34 1.81 -12.34
CA CYS A 57 0.78 2.43 -13.53
C CYS A 57 -0.49 3.23 -13.18
N LEU A 58 -0.63 4.43 -13.76
CA LEU A 58 -1.88 5.20 -13.69
C LEU A 58 -2.84 4.70 -14.78
N MET A 59 -3.93 4.07 -14.38
CA MET A 59 -4.86 3.43 -15.32
C MET A 59 -6.02 4.34 -15.75
N LYS A 60 -6.59 5.14 -14.84
CA LYS A 60 -7.79 5.93 -15.11
C LYS A 60 -7.86 7.19 -14.22
N VAL A 61 -8.38 8.28 -14.79
CA VAL A 61 -8.86 9.46 -14.06
C VAL A 61 -10.36 9.56 -14.30
N ASN A 62 -11.16 9.68 -13.23
CA ASN A 62 -12.61 9.88 -13.32
C ASN A 62 -12.90 11.39 -13.29
N TYR A 63 -13.81 11.84 -14.14
CA TYR A 63 -14.29 13.22 -14.26
C TYR A 63 -15.75 13.33 -13.83
#